data_AF-A0A7R9VWZ3-F1
#
_entry.id   AF-A0A7R9VWZ3-F1
#
_cell.length_a   1.000
_cell.length_b   1.000
_cell.length_c   1.000
_cell.angle_alpha   90.00
_cell.angle_beta   90.00
_cell.angle_gamma   90.00
#
_symmetry.space_group_name_H-M   'P 1'
#
loop_
_entity.id
_entity.type
_entity.pdbx_description
1 polymer ?
#
loop_
_entity_poly.entity_id
_entity_poly.type
_entity_poly.pdbx_seq_one_letter_code
_entity_poly.pdbx_strand_id
1 'polypeptide(L)'
;AGSSGGRHDSGGSVAAATGSASGSAPLDEQQLSVNGLTVSHVAVPLSYLAPNWPLVRTAVSPNGMDVAVAAQRGLALYSRASNRWRLFGDVSQERLVSCQALSWLHNIVVVVSGPAPPSDAAVHAFGSSSSGGPTELLLFPRFHLDMSSLLARHALPRCPVAMDCVGSHVLLASEPLEIAMFEVVVKGKLGPHGDAKATLSLVREISMLDVGKPLLNMALVVPTPTNDVAAAAASVPPPP
;
A
#
# COMPACT_ATOMS: atom_id res chain seq x y z
N ALA A 1 -75.53 42.41 -2.27
CA ALA A 1 -75.62 42.25 -3.72
C ALA A 1 -74.24 41.82 -4.22
N GLY A 2 -74.15 40.67 -4.91
CA GLY A 2 -72.96 40.14 -5.58
C GLY A 2 -71.90 39.55 -4.63
N SER A 3 -71.28 38.40 -4.86
CA SER A 3 -71.24 37.59 -6.08
C SER A 3 -70.73 36.18 -5.76
N SER A 4 -71.47 35.18 -6.25
CA SER A 4 -71.02 33.87 -6.76
C SER A 4 -69.68 33.96 -7.50
N GLY A 5 -68.80 32.96 -7.60
CA GLY A 5 -68.97 31.52 -7.78
C GLY A 5 -67.98 31.08 -8.88
N GLY A 6 -67.51 29.83 -8.83
CA GLY A 6 -66.86 29.17 -9.98
C GLY A 6 -65.33 29.27 -10.07
N ARG A 7 -64.61 28.37 -9.38
CA ARG A 7 -63.25 27.98 -9.78
C ARG A 7 -63.37 26.84 -10.80
N HIS A 8 -62.85 27.08 -12.01
CA HIS A 8 -62.67 26.07 -13.05
C HIS A 8 -61.41 25.25 -12.74
N ASP A 9 -61.58 23.96 -12.46
CA ASP A 9 -60.54 22.95 -12.58
C ASP A 9 -60.31 22.66 -14.07
N SER A 10 -59.06 22.78 -14.51
CA SER A 10 -58.60 22.24 -15.79
C SER A 10 -57.40 21.34 -15.51
N GLY A 11 -57.61 20.05 -15.74
CA GLY A 11 -56.65 18.99 -15.50
C GLY A 11 -55.44 19.10 -16.42
N GLY A 12 -54.27 19.34 -15.83
CA GLY A 12 -52.97 19.08 -16.43
C GLY A 12 -52.45 17.74 -15.90
N SER A 13 -52.52 16.71 -16.74
CA SER A 13 -51.87 15.42 -16.50
C SER A 13 -50.35 15.60 -16.56
N VAL A 14 -49.68 15.54 -15.41
CA VAL A 14 -48.22 15.40 -15.33
C VAL A 14 -47.90 13.95 -15.01
N ALA A 15 -47.40 13.25 -16.02
CA ALA A 15 -46.98 11.87 -15.96
C ALA A 15 -45.88 11.67 -14.91
N ALA A 16 -46.11 10.73 -14.01
CA ALA A 16 -45.11 10.23 -13.08
C ALA A 16 -44.02 9.48 -13.86
N ALA A 17 -42.85 10.10 -13.99
CA ALA A 17 -41.66 9.42 -14.48
C ALA A 17 -41.07 8.57 -13.35
N THR A 18 -41.42 7.28 -13.34
CA THR A 18 -40.73 6.23 -12.61
C THR A 18 -39.36 5.99 -13.22
N GLY A 19 -38.37 6.78 -12.79
CA GLY A 19 -36.97 6.61 -13.14
C GLY A 19 -36.40 5.36 -12.46
N SER A 20 -36.36 4.26 -13.21
CA SER A 20 -35.74 3.00 -12.82
C SER A 20 -34.23 3.18 -12.62
N ALA A 21 -33.74 2.78 -11.44
CA ALA A 21 -32.32 2.64 -11.15
C ALA A 21 -31.72 1.57 -12.06
N SER A 22 -30.96 1.98 -13.07
CA SER A 22 -30.17 1.10 -13.91
C SER A 22 -28.72 1.12 -13.43
N GLY A 23 -28.19 -0.08 -13.20
CA GLY A 23 -26.91 -0.33 -12.57
C GLY A 23 -25.73 0.29 -13.32
N SER A 24 -24.81 0.85 -12.54
CA SER A 24 -23.49 1.26 -12.97
C SER A 24 -22.71 0.01 -13.40
N ALA A 25 -22.52 -0.16 -14.71
CA ALA A 25 -21.56 -1.11 -15.25
C ALA A 25 -20.13 -0.70 -14.85
N PRO A 26 -19.22 -1.64 -14.52
CA PRO A 26 -17.82 -1.30 -14.31
C PRO A 26 -17.18 -0.87 -15.63
N LEU A 27 -16.36 0.18 -15.57
CA LEU A 27 -15.59 0.70 -16.70
C LEU A 27 -14.63 -0.37 -17.22
N ASP A 28 -14.73 -0.70 -18.50
CA ASP A 28 -13.97 -1.74 -19.19
C ASP A 28 -12.44 -1.58 -19.02
N GLU A 29 -11.78 -2.64 -18.54
CA GLU A 29 -10.33 -2.82 -18.59
C GLU A 29 -9.89 -2.98 -20.05
N GLN A 30 -9.55 -1.89 -20.73
CA GLN A 30 -8.94 -1.95 -22.06
C GLN A 30 -7.50 -2.45 -21.94
N GLN A 31 -7.28 -3.71 -22.27
CA GLN A 31 -5.96 -4.33 -22.32
C GLN A 31 -5.35 -4.19 -23.71
N LEU A 32 -4.30 -3.37 -23.84
CA LEU A 32 -3.57 -3.19 -25.10
C LEU A 32 -2.33 -4.08 -25.10
N SER A 33 -2.18 -4.94 -26.11
CA SER A 33 -0.99 -5.80 -26.27
C SER A 33 -0.09 -5.32 -27.40
N VAL A 34 1.18 -5.05 -27.10
CA VAL A 34 2.23 -4.75 -28.10
C VAL A 34 3.43 -5.66 -27.82
N ASN A 35 3.85 -6.47 -28.79
CA ASN A 35 5.03 -7.36 -28.69
C ASN A 35 5.06 -8.29 -27.46
N GLY A 36 3.90 -8.80 -27.03
CA GLY A 36 3.79 -9.68 -25.85
C GLY A 36 3.76 -8.95 -24.51
N LEU A 37 3.91 -7.63 -24.49
CA LEU A 37 3.62 -6.79 -23.33
C LEU A 37 2.15 -6.40 -23.35
N THR A 38 1.45 -6.61 -22.23
CA THR A 38 0.07 -6.15 -22.05
C THR A 38 0.03 -4.96 -21.10
N VAL A 39 -0.62 -3.88 -21.53
CA VAL A 39 -0.89 -2.71 -20.69
C VAL A 39 -2.35 -2.78 -20.26
N SER A 40 -2.59 -2.70 -18.95
CA SER A 40 -3.93 -2.65 -18.35
C SER A 40 -4.06 -1.38 -17.53
N HIS A 41 -5.14 -0.62 -17.74
CA HIS A 41 -5.44 0.55 -16.92
C HIS A 41 -6.37 0.17 -15.77
N VAL A 42 -5.95 0.48 -14.53
CA VAL A 42 -6.74 0.20 -13.34
C VAL A 42 -7.03 1.52 -12.62
N ALA A 43 -8.29 1.92 -12.60
CA ALA A 43 -8.72 3.13 -11.91
C ALA A 43 -8.73 2.92 -10.39
N VAL A 44 -8.06 3.81 -9.66
CA VAL A 44 -8.13 3.85 -8.18
C VAL A 44 -9.53 4.32 -7.76
N PRO A 45 -10.18 3.69 -6.75
CA PRO A 45 -11.53 4.07 -6.34
C PRO A 45 -11.59 5.54 -5.89
N LEU A 46 -12.56 6.28 -6.41
CA LEU A 46 -12.72 7.70 -6.08
C LEU A 46 -12.99 7.92 -4.58
N SER A 47 -13.64 6.95 -3.92
CA SER A 47 -13.88 6.97 -2.47
C SER A 47 -12.59 7.01 -1.65
N TYR A 48 -11.51 6.40 -2.15
CA TYR A 48 -10.18 6.47 -1.55
C TYR A 48 -9.39 7.68 -2.05
N LEU A 49 -9.46 7.97 -3.34
CA LEU A 49 -8.63 9.00 -3.96
C LEU A 49 -9.03 10.42 -3.54
N ALA A 50 -10.33 10.74 -3.50
CA ALA A 50 -10.83 12.08 -3.20
C ALA A 50 -10.36 12.62 -1.83
N PRO A 51 -10.44 11.85 -0.71
CA PRO A 51 -9.96 12.33 0.59
C PRO A 51 -8.44 12.21 0.80
N ASN A 52 -7.73 11.37 0.03
CA ASN A 52 -6.33 11.05 0.30
C ASN A 52 -5.34 11.54 -0.76
N TRP A 53 -5.81 12.24 -1.80
CA TRP A 53 -4.96 12.84 -2.83
C TRP A 53 -3.83 13.70 -2.20
N PRO A 54 -2.60 13.66 -2.71
CA PRO A 54 -2.11 12.91 -3.88
C PRO A 54 -1.67 11.46 -3.60
N LEU A 55 -1.61 10.64 -4.66
CA LEU A 55 -0.90 9.35 -4.62
C LEU A 55 0.61 9.59 -4.50
N VAL A 56 1.28 8.89 -3.59
CA VAL A 56 2.69 9.13 -3.25
C VAL A 56 3.60 7.92 -3.47
N ARG A 57 3.04 6.70 -3.37
CA ARG A 57 3.79 5.45 -3.50
C ARG A 57 2.93 4.38 -4.15
N THR A 58 3.59 3.50 -4.89
CA THR A 58 2.98 2.27 -5.42
C THR A 58 3.99 1.14 -5.30
N ALA A 59 3.49 -0.08 -5.13
CA ALA A 59 4.33 -1.27 -5.11
C ALA A 59 3.58 -2.45 -5.72
N VAL A 60 4.29 -3.30 -6.44
CA VAL A 60 3.73 -4.50 -7.05
C VAL A 60 4.26 -5.72 -6.30
N SER A 61 3.37 -6.65 -6.00
CA SER A 61 3.75 -7.92 -5.36
C SER A 61 4.73 -8.72 -6.23
N PRO A 62 5.61 -9.56 -5.65
CA PRO A 62 6.64 -10.28 -6.41
C PRO A 62 6.08 -11.22 -7.50
N ASN A 63 4.84 -11.69 -7.36
CA ASN A 63 4.16 -12.50 -8.38
C ASN A 63 3.44 -11.67 -9.45
N GLY A 64 3.47 -10.34 -9.36
CA GLY A 64 2.82 -9.42 -10.30
C GLY A 64 1.30 -9.39 -10.20
N MET A 65 0.67 -10.07 -9.24
CA MET A 65 -0.78 -10.24 -9.22
C MET A 65 -1.51 -9.17 -8.41
N ASP A 66 -0.87 -8.58 -7.41
CA ASP A 66 -1.45 -7.52 -6.60
C ASP A 66 -0.59 -6.27 -6.61
N VAL A 67 -1.28 -5.14 -6.50
CA VAL A 67 -0.72 -3.79 -6.51
C VAL A 67 -1.17 -3.10 -5.22
N ALA A 68 -0.22 -2.50 -4.52
CA ALA A 68 -0.49 -1.61 -3.41
C ALA A 68 -0.29 -0.17 -3.90
N VAL A 69 -1.20 0.71 -3.53
CA VAL A 69 -1.07 2.14 -3.76
C VAL A 69 -1.23 2.85 -2.42
N ALA A 70 -0.42 3.86 -2.17
CA ALA A 70 -0.55 4.70 -0.99
C ALA A 70 -0.57 6.16 -1.41
N ALA A 71 -1.34 6.93 -0.66
CA ALA A 71 -1.54 8.35 -0.86
C ALA A 71 -1.03 9.11 0.37
N GLN A 72 -1.34 10.40 0.49
CA GLN A 72 -0.88 11.19 1.65
C GLN A 72 -1.28 10.53 2.98
N ARG A 73 -2.46 9.90 2.99
CA ARG A 73 -2.97 9.06 4.07
C ARG A 73 -3.55 7.77 3.52
N GLY A 74 -3.47 6.72 4.33
CA GLY A 74 -3.97 5.40 3.98
C GLY A 74 -3.23 4.73 2.84
N LEU A 75 -3.69 3.53 2.52
CA LEU A 75 -3.30 2.76 1.36
C LEU A 75 -4.50 1.98 0.84
N ALA A 76 -4.39 1.46 -0.38
CA ALA A 76 -5.37 0.61 -1.02
C ALA A 76 -4.66 -0.54 -1.72
N LEU A 77 -5.27 -1.73 -1.69
CA LEU A 77 -4.73 -2.93 -2.33
C LEU A 77 -5.62 -3.35 -3.48
N TYR A 78 -5.07 -3.50 -4.66
CA TYR A 78 -5.75 -4.05 -5.82
C TYR A 78 -5.27 -5.48 -6.08
N SER A 79 -6.21 -6.37 -6.35
CA SER A 79 -5.90 -7.74 -6.73
C SER A 79 -6.37 -8.05 -8.15
N ARG A 80 -5.42 -8.27 -9.07
CA ARG A 80 -5.70 -8.64 -10.47
C ARG A 80 -6.39 -10.00 -10.56
N ALA A 81 -6.18 -10.88 -9.60
CA ALA A 81 -6.83 -12.19 -9.58
C ALA A 81 -8.36 -12.08 -9.38
N SER A 82 -8.83 -11.02 -8.73
CA SER A 82 -10.25 -10.82 -8.43
C SER A 82 -10.84 -9.52 -8.97
N ASN A 83 -10.03 -8.70 -9.64
CA ASN A 83 -10.35 -7.34 -10.07
C ASN A 83 -11.06 -6.50 -9.00
N ARG A 84 -10.58 -6.61 -7.76
CA ARG A 84 -11.15 -5.90 -6.61
C ARG A 84 -10.11 -5.08 -5.87
N TRP A 85 -10.57 -3.92 -5.44
CA TRP A 85 -9.88 -3.06 -4.48
C TRP A 85 -10.25 -3.46 -3.05
N ARG A 86 -9.27 -3.39 -2.16
CA ARG A 86 -9.42 -3.46 -0.70
C ARG A 86 -8.98 -2.14 -0.12
N LEU A 87 -9.86 -1.55 0.67
CA LEU A 87 -9.67 -0.28 1.36
C LEU A 87 -9.79 -0.51 2.87
N PHE A 88 -9.43 0.49 3.66
CA PHE A 88 -9.75 0.46 5.08
C PHE A 88 -11.28 0.53 5.27
N GLY A 89 -11.80 -0.27 6.20
CA GLY A 89 -13.21 -0.20 6.59
C GLY A 89 -13.54 1.02 7.45
N ASP A 90 -12.53 1.61 8.10
CA ASP A 90 -12.64 2.75 9.00
C ASP A 90 -11.68 3.87 8.56
N VAL A 91 -12.27 5.02 8.19
CA VAL A 91 -11.54 6.23 7.77
C VAL A 91 -10.60 6.74 8.87
N SER A 92 -10.94 6.53 10.14
CA SER A 92 -10.11 6.92 11.27
C SER A 92 -8.81 6.13 11.28
N GLN A 93 -8.88 4.82 11.03
CA GLN A 93 -7.69 3.96 10.92
C GLN A 93 -6.88 4.28 9.67
N GLU A 94 -7.55 4.54 8.55
CA GLU A 94 -6.89 4.95 7.30
C GLU A 94 -6.01 6.19 7.50
N ARG A 95 -6.51 7.19 8.25
CA ARG A 95 -5.80 8.44 8.53
C ARG A 95 -4.58 8.30 9.44
N LEU A 96 -4.44 7.17 10.16
CA LEU A 96 -3.28 6.88 11.00
C LEU A 96 -2.07 6.44 10.18
N VAL A 97 -2.27 5.94 8.96
CA VAL A 97 -1.18 5.53 8.08
C VAL A 97 -0.79 6.70 7.19
N SER A 98 0.44 7.19 7.32
CA SER A 98 1.03 8.13 6.37
C SER A 98 2.27 7.50 5.76
N CYS A 99 2.10 6.97 4.54
CA CYS A 99 3.08 6.08 3.92
C CYS A 99 4.32 6.83 3.44
N GLN A 100 5.46 6.47 4.00
CA GLN A 100 6.79 6.97 3.62
C GLN A 100 7.51 6.00 2.67
N ALA A 101 7.33 4.70 2.90
CA ALA A 101 7.82 3.63 2.04
C ALA A 101 6.80 2.49 1.95
N LEU A 102 6.72 1.84 0.79
CA LEU A 102 5.75 0.80 0.47
C LEU A 102 6.44 -0.32 -0.31
N SER A 103 6.31 -1.57 0.13
CA SER A 103 6.81 -2.73 -0.59
C SER A 103 5.99 -3.98 -0.25
N TRP A 104 6.34 -5.10 -0.88
CA TRP A 104 5.69 -6.39 -0.67
C TRP A 104 6.71 -7.43 -0.22
N LEU A 105 6.32 -8.22 0.78
CA LEU A 105 7.01 -9.42 1.22
C LEU A 105 6.06 -10.61 1.03
N HIS A 106 6.17 -11.29 -0.11
CA HIS A 106 5.23 -12.34 -0.53
C HIS A 106 3.76 -11.86 -0.54
N ASN A 107 2.96 -12.30 0.44
CA ASN A 107 1.54 -11.96 0.61
C ASN A 107 1.33 -10.95 1.75
N ILE A 108 2.37 -10.22 2.12
CA ILE A 108 2.37 -9.20 3.17
C ILE A 108 2.73 -7.87 2.54
N VAL A 109 1.96 -6.83 2.86
CA VAL A 109 2.25 -5.45 2.48
C VAL A 109 3.07 -4.84 3.61
N VAL A 110 4.25 -4.35 3.26
CA VAL A 110 5.19 -3.72 4.18
C VAL A 110 5.11 -2.21 3.99
N VAL A 111 4.74 -1.50 5.04
CA VAL A 111 4.54 -0.05 5.01
C VAL A 111 5.40 0.58 6.09
N VAL A 112 6.17 1.59 5.75
CA VAL A 112 6.71 2.51 6.76
C VAL A 112 5.75 3.68 6.87
N SER A 113 5.10 3.80 8.02
CA SER A 113 4.27 4.96 8.36
C SER A 113 5.11 5.95 9.15
N GLY A 114 5.07 7.22 8.79
CA GLY A 114 5.81 8.28 9.49
C GLY A 114 4.92 9.44 9.88
N PRO A 115 5.50 10.46 10.53
CA PRO A 115 4.81 11.74 10.68
C PRO A 115 4.40 12.25 9.30
N ALA A 116 3.14 12.70 9.18
CA ALA A 116 2.68 13.28 7.94
C ALA A 116 3.55 14.50 7.62
N PRO A 117 3.98 14.69 6.36
CA PRO A 117 4.68 15.90 5.97
C PRO A 117 3.81 17.12 6.32
N PRO A 118 4.40 18.27 6.67
CA PRO A 118 3.65 19.48 6.93
C PRO A 118 2.87 19.82 5.66
N SER A 119 1.57 19.52 5.64
CA SER A 119 0.67 19.97 4.58
C SER A 119 0.62 21.51 4.61
N ASP A 120 0.36 22.17 3.48
CA ASP A 120 0.16 23.63 3.43
C ASP A 120 -0.87 24.13 4.48
N ALA A 121 -1.84 23.29 4.86
CA ALA A 121 -2.81 23.56 5.94
C ALA A 121 -2.19 23.68 7.35
N ALA A 122 -1.06 23.02 7.62
CA ALA A 122 -0.36 23.06 8.90
C ALA A 122 0.52 24.32 9.04
N VAL A 123 0.90 24.95 7.92
CA VAL A 123 1.71 26.18 7.91
C VAL A 123 0.94 27.37 8.51
N HIS A 124 -0.40 27.33 8.48
CA HIS A 124 -1.27 28.33 9.10
C HIS A 124 -1.67 28.01 10.56
N ALA A 125 -1.33 26.85 11.09
CA ALA A 125 -1.66 26.45 12.46
C ALA A 125 -0.54 26.88 13.43
N PHE A 126 -0.45 28.17 13.71
CA PHE A 126 0.43 28.69 14.77
C PHE A 126 -0.01 28.09 16.12
N GLY A 127 0.83 27.24 16.72
CA GLY A 127 0.58 26.69 18.06
C GLY A 127 -0.09 25.32 18.14
N SER A 128 -0.25 24.58 17.04
CA SER A 128 -0.57 23.14 17.13
C SER A 128 0.72 22.34 17.19
N SER A 129 1.03 21.80 18.38
CA SER A 129 2.06 20.78 18.61
C SER A 129 2.03 19.80 17.45
N SER A 130 3.15 19.64 16.74
CA SER A 130 3.29 18.67 15.66
C SER A 130 2.80 17.32 16.16
N SER A 131 1.64 16.87 15.70
CA SER A 131 1.17 15.49 15.91
C SER A 131 1.96 14.52 15.03
N GLY A 132 3.29 14.71 15.00
CA GLY A 132 4.22 13.80 14.37
C GLY A 132 4.19 12.51 15.17
N GLY A 133 3.31 11.60 14.75
CA GLY A 133 3.28 10.24 15.28
C GLY A 133 4.65 9.57 15.12
N PRO A 134 4.92 8.51 15.90
CA PRO A 134 6.14 7.75 15.75
C PRO A 134 6.25 7.21 14.32
N THR A 135 7.48 7.11 13.82
CA THR A 135 7.73 6.34 12.59
C THR A 135 7.68 4.86 12.94
N GLU A 136 6.92 4.08 12.17
CA GLU A 136 6.67 2.68 12.43
C GLU A 136 6.66 1.86 11.15
N LEU A 137 7.21 0.65 11.24
CA LEU A 137 7.10 -0.40 10.23
C LEU A 137 5.85 -1.24 10.53
N LEU A 138 4.92 -1.27 9.58
CA LEU A 138 3.63 -1.94 9.66
C LEU A 138 3.57 -3.05 8.62
N LEU A 139 3.20 -4.25 9.05
CA LEU A 139 3.03 -5.42 8.18
C LEU A 139 1.55 -5.80 8.13
N PHE A 140 0.91 -5.56 6.99
CA PHE A 140 -0.48 -5.93 6.76
C PHE A 140 -0.58 -7.22 5.94
N PRO A 141 -1.52 -8.13 6.24
CA PRO A 141 -1.81 -9.24 5.35
C PRO A 141 -2.46 -8.70 4.08
N ARG A 142 -2.24 -9.36 2.94
CA ARG A 142 -2.89 -9.00 1.66
C ARG A 142 -4.43 -9.03 1.69
N PHE A 143 -5.02 -9.77 2.62
CA PHE A 143 -6.45 -10.08 2.63
C PHE A 143 -7.30 -9.06 3.39
N HIS A 144 -6.71 -8.38 4.38
CA HIS A 144 -7.40 -7.44 5.28
C HIS A 144 -6.57 -6.18 5.42
N LEU A 145 -7.26 -5.04 5.49
CA LEU A 145 -6.62 -3.74 5.60
C LEU A 145 -7.24 -2.97 6.75
N ASP A 146 -6.84 -3.34 7.96
CA ASP A 146 -7.27 -2.72 9.20
C ASP A 146 -6.18 -2.88 10.27
N MET A 147 -6.21 -2.04 11.30
CA MET A 147 -5.21 -2.04 12.37
C MET A 147 -5.23 -3.30 13.24
N SER A 148 -6.38 -3.99 13.31
CA SER A 148 -6.50 -5.23 14.08
C SER A 148 -5.90 -6.45 13.38
N SER A 149 -5.76 -6.38 12.05
CA SER A 149 -5.19 -7.42 11.18
C SER A 149 -3.67 -7.35 11.07
N LEU A 150 -3.03 -6.35 11.68
CA LEU A 150 -1.57 -6.17 11.63
C LEU A 150 -0.85 -7.45 12.06
N LEU A 151 0.01 -7.96 11.18
CA LEU A 151 0.87 -9.10 11.47
C LEU A 151 1.99 -8.69 12.42
N ALA A 152 2.52 -7.48 12.24
CA ALA A 152 3.50 -6.88 13.13
C ALA A 152 3.50 -5.35 13.04
N ARG A 153 3.95 -4.73 14.13
CA ARG A 153 4.21 -3.30 14.26
C ARG A 153 5.55 -3.13 14.96
N HIS A 154 6.45 -2.35 14.38
CA HIS A 154 7.77 -2.10 14.93
C HIS A 154 8.11 -0.62 14.86
N ALA A 155 8.43 -0.01 16.01
CA ALA A 155 8.81 1.39 16.07
C ALA A 155 10.20 1.57 15.44
N LEU A 156 10.34 2.60 14.61
CA LEU A 156 11.59 2.96 13.95
C LEU A 156 12.17 4.23 14.58
N PRO A 157 13.49 4.30 14.76
CA PRO A 157 14.13 5.48 15.34
C PRO A 157 14.01 6.71 14.43
N ARG A 158 13.97 6.50 13.11
CA ARG A 158 13.84 7.56 12.09
C ARG A 158 13.02 7.07 10.90
N CYS A 159 12.55 8.02 10.09
CA CYS A 159 11.98 7.71 8.79
C CYS A 159 13.11 7.28 7.82
N PRO A 160 13.02 6.10 7.19
CA PRO A 160 14.00 5.67 6.21
C PRO A 160 13.86 6.49 4.92
N VAL A 161 15.00 6.71 4.27
CA VAL A 161 15.10 7.31 2.93
C VAL A 161 14.85 6.25 1.85
N ALA A 162 15.25 5.00 2.11
CA ALA A 162 15.03 3.88 1.21
C ALA A 162 14.59 2.63 1.98
N MET A 163 13.73 1.84 1.34
CA MET A 163 13.29 0.53 1.84
C MET A 163 13.23 -0.46 0.67
N ASP A 164 13.66 -1.68 0.93
CA ASP A 164 13.47 -2.79 0.00
C ASP A 164 13.11 -4.08 0.76
N CYS A 165 12.50 -5.04 0.05
CA CYS A 165 12.03 -6.30 0.61
C CYS A 165 12.41 -7.45 -0.33
N VAL A 166 13.16 -8.44 0.18
CA VAL A 166 13.56 -9.62 -0.60
C VAL A 166 13.52 -10.87 0.28
N GLY A 167 12.89 -11.93 -0.23
CA GLY A 167 12.72 -13.18 0.50
C GLY A 167 11.92 -12.97 1.79
N SER A 168 12.56 -13.20 2.94
CA SER A 168 12.04 -12.92 4.28
C SER A 168 12.61 -11.64 4.91
N HIS A 169 13.36 -10.82 4.16
CA HIS A 169 14.11 -9.70 4.71
C HIS A 169 13.52 -8.35 4.30
N VAL A 170 13.55 -7.40 5.23
CA VAL A 170 13.23 -5.99 5.02
C VAL A 170 14.48 -5.17 5.29
N LEU A 171 14.92 -4.41 4.30
CA LEU A 171 16.04 -3.49 4.39
C LEU A 171 15.51 -2.08 4.56
N LEU A 172 16.02 -1.36 5.55
CA LEU A 172 15.73 0.06 5.80
C LEU A 172 17.05 0.82 5.82
N ALA A 173 17.08 1.98 5.16
CA ALA A 173 18.22 2.87 5.19
C ALA A 173 17.78 4.29 5.56
N SER A 174 18.35 4.85 6.63
CA SER A 174 18.02 6.16 7.19
C SER A 174 19.24 7.07 7.23
N GLU A 175 19.08 8.39 7.17
CA GLU A 175 20.19 9.34 7.36
C GLU A 175 20.62 9.42 8.83
N PRO A 176 21.92 9.68 9.15
CA PRO A 176 23.02 10.04 8.24
C PRO A 176 23.58 8.88 7.39
N LEU A 177 23.59 7.64 7.91
CA LEU A 177 23.52 6.37 7.16
C LEU A 177 23.44 5.23 8.17
N GLU A 178 22.22 4.85 8.50
CA GLU A 178 21.90 3.67 9.30
C GLU A 178 21.14 2.69 8.43
N ILE A 179 21.76 1.54 8.18
CA ILE A 179 21.19 0.45 7.42
C ILE A 179 20.78 -0.63 8.42
N ALA A 180 19.49 -0.90 8.50
CA ALA A 180 18.94 -1.96 9.32
C ALA A 180 18.29 -3.01 8.42
N MET A 181 18.70 -4.27 8.57
CA MET A 181 18.10 -5.40 7.87
C MET A 181 17.39 -6.29 8.89
N PHE A 182 16.07 -6.38 8.75
CA PHE A 182 15.22 -7.23 9.57
C PHE A 182 14.89 -8.51 8.83
N GLU A 183 14.89 -9.62 9.55
CA GLU A 183 14.22 -10.85 9.12
C GLU A 183 12.79 -10.86 9.67
N VAL A 184 11.86 -11.23 8.80
CA VAL A 184 10.44 -11.36 9.11
C VAL A 184 10.09 -12.84 9.13
N VAL A 185 9.72 -13.32 10.31
CA VAL A 185 9.24 -14.70 10.50
C VAL A 185 7.75 -14.68 10.77
N VAL A 186 6.98 -15.34 9.90
CA VAL A 186 5.52 -15.46 10.03
C VAL A 186 5.19 -16.79 10.70
N LYS A 187 4.45 -16.74 11.80
CA LYS A 187 3.92 -17.92 12.51
C LYS A 187 2.41 -17.95 12.37
N GLY A 188 1.82 -19.15 12.36
CA GLY A 188 0.39 -19.34 12.15
C GLY A 188 0.02 -19.40 10.66
N LYS A 189 -1.27 -19.50 10.36
CA LYS A 189 -1.76 -19.66 8.99
C LYS A 189 -2.04 -18.30 8.36
N LEU A 190 -1.32 -17.95 7.29
CA LEU A 190 -1.61 -16.72 6.54
C LEU A 190 -2.82 -16.95 5.61
N GLY A 191 -3.94 -16.31 5.91
CA GLY A 191 -5.17 -16.42 5.14
C GLY A 191 -6.26 -15.46 5.63
N PRO A 192 -7.40 -15.36 4.92
CA PRO A 192 -8.50 -14.46 5.31
C PRO A 192 -9.11 -14.74 6.69
N HIS A 193 -9.05 -15.98 7.17
CA HIS A 193 -9.49 -16.34 8.53
C HIS A 193 -8.33 -16.95 9.33
N GLY A 194 -7.11 -16.56 8.97
CA GLY A 194 -5.89 -17.02 9.60
C GLY A 194 -5.58 -16.26 10.89
N ASP A 195 -4.74 -16.86 11.72
CA ASP A 195 -4.26 -16.32 13.00
C ASP A 195 -2.80 -15.85 12.91
N ALA A 196 -2.31 -15.65 11.69
CA ALA A 196 -0.90 -15.36 11.44
C ALA A 196 -0.42 -14.12 12.21
N LYS A 197 0.79 -14.23 12.76
CA LYS A 197 1.53 -13.12 13.36
C LYS A 197 2.95 -13.14 12.83
N ALA A 198 3.52 -11.96 12.60
CA ALA A 198 4.90 -11.80 12.19
C ALA A 198 5.75 -11.34 13.38
N THR A 199 6.99 -11.81 13.42
CA THR A 199 8.02 -11.30 14.31
C THR A 199 9.14 -10.70 13.46
N LEU A 200 9.65 -9.54 13.86
CA LEU A 200 10.81 -8.93 13.23
C LEU A 200 12.04 -9.07 14.12
N SER A 201 13.13 -9.56 13.56
CA SER A 201 14.43 -9.64 14.23
C SER A 201 15.47 -8.87 13.42
N LEU A 202 16.17 -7.93 14.05
CA LEU A 202 17.29 -7.23 13.44
C LEU A 202 18.44 -8.22 13.22
N VAL A 203 18.76 -8.50 11.96
CA VAL A 203 19.83 -9.43 11.58
C VAL A 203 21.14 -8.69 11.37
N ARG A 204 21.08 -7.51 10.74
CA ARG A 204 22.25 -6.67 10.48
C ARG A 204 21.92 -5.21 10.72
N GLU A 205 22.89 -4.52 11.31
CA GLU A 205 22.89 -3.08 11.46
C GLU A 205 24.25 -2.56 11.02
N ILE A 206 24.26 -1.53 10.18
CA ILE A 206 25.47 -0.84 9.74
C ILE A 206 25.22 0.65 9.93
N SER A 207 26.09 1.31 10.67
CA SER A 207 26.02 2.74 10.89
C SER A 207 27.31 3.39 10.41
N MET A 208 27.20 4.36 9.52
CA MET A 208 28.33 5.15 9.03
C MET A 208 28.05 6.63 9.28
N LEU A 209 29.05 7.33 9.82
CA LEU A 209 28.95 8.76 10.14
C LEU A 209 29.17 9.67 8.93
N ASP A 210 29.99 9.23 7.97
CA ASP A 210 30.30 10.00 6.76
C ASP A 210 30.25 9.08 5.54
N VAL A 211 29.40 9.44 4.59
CA VAL A 211 29.20 8.73 3.31
C VAL A 211 29.49 9.66 2.13
N GLY A 212 29.92 10.89 2.40
CA GLY A 212 30.04 11.96 1.43
C GLY A 212 28.68 12.40 0.88
N LYS A 213 28.22 11.74 -0.20
CA LYS A 213 26.95 12.09 -0.85
C LYS A 213 25.76 11.51 -0.08
N PRO A 214 24.61 12.20 -0.04
CA PRO A 214 23.42 11.67 0.63
C PRO A 214 22.96 10.38 -0.05
N LEU A 215 22.51 9.43 0.76
CA LEU A 215 21.93 8.18 0.25
C LEU A 215 20.65 8.49 -0.52
N LEU A 216 20.59 8.08 -1.78
CA LEU A 216 19.40 8.30 -2.62
C LEU A 216 18.47 7.08 -2.64
N ASN A 217 19.05 5.87 -2.72
CA ASN A 217 18.29 4.64 -2.82
C ASN A 217 19.14 3.44 -2.40
N MET A 218 18.48 2.32 -2.08
CA MET A 218 19.10 1.05 -1.71
C MET A 218 18.21 -0.10 -2.15
N ALA A 219 18.80 -1.17 -2.66
CA ALA A 219 18.08 -2.38 -3.06
C ALA A 219 18.87 -3.62 -2.63
N LEU A 220 18.15 -4.65 -2.21
CA LEU A 220 18.69 -5.98 -1.98
C LEU A 220 18.84 -6.68 -3.33
N VAL A 221 20.04 -7.20 -3.60
CA VAL A 221 20.29 -7.99 -4.80
C VAL A 221 20.47 -9.44 -4.37
N VAL A 222 19.64 -10.33 -4.93
CA VAL A 222 19.82 -11.77 -4.75
C VAL A 222 21.15 -12.16 -5.41
N PRO A 223 22.06 -12.87 -4.71
CA PRO A 223 23.30 -13.31 -5.31
C PRO A 223 22.99 -14.15 -6.55
N THR A 224 23.46 -13.72 -7.72
CA THR A 224 23.49 -14.58 -8.90
C THR A 224 24.46 -15.73 -8.60
N PRO A 225 24.08 -17.00 -8.85
CA PRO A 225 25.02 -18.09 -8.70
C PRO A 225 26.18 -17.85 -9.67
N THR A 226 27.36 -17.58 -9.13
CA THR A 226 28.60 -17.52 -9.91
C THR A 226 28.86 -18.91 -10.48
N ASN A 227 29.17 -19.00 -11.77
CA ASN A 227 29.41 -20.25 -12.51
C ASN A 227 30.46 -21.17 -11.83
N ASP A 228 31.29 -20.64 -10.94
CA ASP A 228 32.30 -21.37 -10.20
C ASP A 228 31.72 -22.43 -9.25
N VAL A 229 30.51 -22.22 -8.70
CA VAL A 229 29.87 -23.19 -7.79
C VAL A 229 29.15 -24.31 -8.57
N ALA A 230 28.64 -24.00 -9.76
CA ALA A 230 28.03 -25.00 -10.65
C ALA A 230 29.08 -25.97 -11.21
N ALA A 231 30.28 -25.49 -11.51
CA ALA A 231 31.39 -26.34 -11.96
C ALA A 231 31.89 -27.30 -10.86
N ALA A 232 31.85 -26.88 -9.59
CA ALA A 232 32.27 -27.71 -8.46
C ALA A 232 31.28 -28.85 -8.14
N ALA A 233 29.97 -28.64 -8.36
CA ALA A 233 28.95 -29.67 -8.13
C ALA A 233 28.93 -30.76 -9.22
N ALA A 234 29.43 -30.46 -10.42
CA ALA A 234 29.46 -31.40 -11.55
C ALA A 234 30.71 -32.30 -11.57
N SER A 235 31.68 -32.12 -10.66
CA SER A 235 32.94 -32.87 -10.64
C SER A 235 33.01 -34.02 -9.64
N VAL A 236 31.92 -34.33 -8.93
CA VAL A 236 31.89 -35.46 -7.98
C VAL A 236 31.57 -36.76 -8.73
N PRO A 237 32.53 -37.69 -8.90
CA PRO A 237 32.25 -38.98 -9.51
C PRO A 237 31.41 -39.87 -8.56
N PRO A 238 30.54 -40.75 -9.09
CA PRO A 238 29.74 -41.64 -8.27
C PRO A 238 30.61 -42.66 -7.51
N PRO A 239 30.22 -43.04 -6.28
CA PRO A 239 30.97 -44.01 -5.48
C PRO A 239 30.95 -45.42 -6.09
N PRO A 240 31.96 -46.26 -5.75
CA PRO A 240 32.18 -47.57 -6.35
C PRO A 240 31.10 -48.61 -6.04
#